data_AF-A0A9C8DDU9-F1
#
_entry.id   AF-A0A9C8DDU9-F1
#
_cell.length_a   1.000
_cell.length_b   1.000
_cell.length_c   1.000
_cell.angle_alpha   90.00
_cell.angle_beta   90.00
_cell.angle_gamma   90.00
#
_symmetry.space_group_name_H-M   'P 1'
#
loop_
_entity.id
_entity.type
_entity.pdbx_description
1 polymer ?
#
loop_
_entity_poly.entity_id
_entity_poly.type
_entity_poly.pdbx_seq_one_letter_code
_entity_poly.pdbx_strand_id
1 'polypeptide(L)'
;METSLREIIYRYGGGIRNGKGFKAASIGGAAGAFVDEAGLDVGMDYDSLRDYSAVLGSGAILVLNEDASIVELLRGILHFFAHESCGQCAPCRIGTDRLVAILDRFCSGEGSEQDLDLLLRVARMMRDTSFCPLGQSPVMPIESALGAFKQESLDYAATRT
;
A
#
# COMPACT_ATOMS: atom_id res chain seq x y z
N MET A 1 -12.14 15.19 -12.31
CA MET A 1 -13.21 14.28 -12.76
C MET A 1 -14.10 14.10 -11.54
N GLU A 2 -15.35 14.57 -11.58
CA GLU A 2 -16.20 14.68 -10.37
C GLU A 2 -16.69 13.34 -9.80
N THR A 3 -16.26 12.20 -10.34
CA THR A 3 -16.66 10.87 -9.86
C THR A 3 -15.85 10.48 -8.63
N SER A 4 -16.52 10.27 -7.50
CA SER A 4 -15.85 9.83 -6.26
C SER A 4 -15.57 8.33 -6.27
N LEU A 5 -14.66 7.89 -5.39
CA LEU A 5 -14.41 6.46 -5.18
C LEU A 5 -15.71 5.71 -4.83
N ARG A 6 -16.58 6.30 -4.01
CA ARG A 6 -17.89 5.74 -3.65
C ARG A 6 -18.75 5.50 -4.88
N GLU A 7 -18.83 6.46 -5.80
CA GLU A 7 -19.57 6.26 -7.04
C GLU A 7 -18.99 5.12 -7.87
N ILE A 8 -17.66 5.05 -8.01
CA ILE A 8 -17.00 3.94 -8.71
C ILE A 8 -17.38 2.59 -8.09
N ILE A 9 -17.26 2.45 -6.77
CA ILE A 9 -17.51 1.17 -6.09
C ILE A 9 -18.98 0.78 -6.14
N TYR A 10 -19.87 1.66 -5.70
CA TYR A 10 -21.28 1.29 -5.45
C TYR A 10 -22.18 1.46 -6.66
N ARG A 11 -21.95 2.49 -7.50
CA ARG A 11 -22.79 2.72 -8.68
C ARG A 11 -22.32 1.92 -9.88
N TYR A 12 -21.01 1.94 -10.16
CA TYR A 12 -20.47 1.31 -11.36
C TYR A 12 -19.94 -0.11 -11.09
N GLY A 13 -19.35 -0.35 -9.91
CA GLY A 13 -18.79 -1.65 -9.51
C GLY A 13 -19.81 -2.63 -8.93
N GLY A 14 -21.06 -2.20 -8.68
CA GLY A 14 -22.11 -3.04 -8.10
C GLY A 14 -21.99 -3.27 -6.60
N GLY A 15 -21.15 -2.49 -5.91
CA GLY A 15 -20.91 -2.60 -4.47
C GLY A 15 -19.89 -3.67 -4.09
N ILE A 16 -19.77 -3.92 -2.80
CA ILE A 16 -18.80 -4.88 -2.25
C ILE A 16 -19.40 -6.28 -2.30
N ARG A 17 -18.58 -7.24 -2.74
CA ARG A 17 -18.97 -8.65 -2.85
C ARG A 17 -19.57 -9.15 -1.54
N ASN A 18 -20.67 -9.90 -1.65
CA ASN A 18 -21.42 -10.48 -0.54
C ASN A 18 -21.99 -9.45 0.47
N GLY A 19 -22.08 -8.17 0.09
CA GLY A 19 -22.63 -7.12 0.96
C GLY A 19 -21.77 -6.79 2.17
N LYS A 20 -20.48 -7.11 2.14
CA LYS A 20 -19.53 -6.84 3.23
C LYS A 20 -19.21 -5.34 3.34
N GLY A 21 -18.70 -4.92 4.50
CA GLY A 21 -18.23 -3.56 4.75
C GLY A 21 -17.02 -3.19 3.88
N PHE A 22 -16.90 -1.90 3.59
CA PHE A 22 -15.69 -1.32 3.00
C PHE A 22 -14.63 -1.18 4.08
N LYS A 23 -13.40 -1.57 3.77
CA LYS A 23 -12.26 -1.34 4.66
C LYS A 23 -11.30 -0.33 4.06
N ALA A 24 -10.88 -0.58 2.82
CA ALA A 24 -9.93 0.25 2.11
C ALA A 24 -10.02 0.05 0.59
N ALA A 25 -9.38 0.94 -0.15
CA ALA A 25 -9.05 0.73 -1.55
C ALA A 25 -7.57 1.03 -1.80
N SER A 26 -6.92 0.26 -2.66
CA SER A 26 -5.63 0.64 -3.25
C SER A 26 -5.88 1.32 -4.59
N ILE A 27 -5.52 2.60 -4.70
CA ILE A 27 -5.72 3.43 -5.89
C ILE A 27 -4.38 3.63 -6.58
N GLY A 28 -4.31 3.30 -7.88
CA GLY A 28 -3.09 3.42 -8.69
C GLY A 28 -2.31 2.11 -8.86
N GLY A 29 -2.91 0.97 -8.51
CA GLY A 29 -2.28 -0.35 -8.60
C GLY A 29 -1.25 -0.62 -7.51
N ALA A 30 -0.29 -1.52 -7.76
CA ALA A 30 0.72 -1.92 -6.76
C ALA A 30 1.62 -0.77 -6.29
N ALA A 31 1.85 0.24 -7.15
CA ALA A 31 2.57 1.48 -6.83
C ALA A 31 1.67 2.58 -6.24
N GLY A 32 0.40 2.25 -6.00
CA GLY A 32 -0.62 3.15 -5.51
C GLY A 32 -0.58 3.37 -4.01
N ALA A 33 -1.62 4.03 -3.51
CA ALA A 33 -1.82 4.29 -2.09
C ALA A 33 -3.09 3.62 -1.57
N PHE A 34 -3.07 3.21 -0.31
CA PHE A 34 -4.25 2.79 0.43
C PHE A 34 -5.06 4.00 0.87
N VAL A 35 -6.38 3.89 0.72
CA VAL A 35 -7.35 4.89 1.13
C VAL A 35 -8.41 4.20 1.96
N ASP A 36 -8.70 4.73 3.14
CA ASP A 36 -9.72 4.22 4.06
C ASP A 36 -11.08 4.88 3.80
N GLU A 37 -12.02 4.71 4.73
CA GLU A 37 -13.36 5.30 4.61
C GLU A 37 -13.35 6.82 4.44
N ALA A 38 -12.36 7.53 5.00
CA ALA A 38 -12.28 8.98 4.89
C ALA A 38 -12.07 9.44 3.44
N GLY A 39 -11.47 8.60 2.59
CA GLY A 39 -11.26 8.91 1.19
C GLY A 39 -12.32 8.37 0.22
N LEU A 40 -13.42 7.78 0.71
CA LEU A 40 -14.50 7.27 -0.16
C LEU A 40 -15.14 8.37 -1.01
N ASP A 41 -15.26 9.58 -0.48
CA ASP A 41 -15.92 10.69 -1.15
C ASP A 41 -14.95 11.61 -1.91
N VAL A 42 -13.67 11.23 -1.97
CA VAL A 42 -12.64 11.96 -2.72
C VAL A 42 -12.85 11.77 -4.22
N GLY A 43 -12.70 12.86 -4.98
CA GLY A 43 -12.76 12.81 -6.44
C GLY A 43 -11.61 11.98 -7.03
N MET A 44 -11.91 11.15 -8.03
CA MET A 44 -10.91 10.30 -8.70
C MET A 44 -10.19 11.07 -9.80
N ASP A 45 -9.51 12.15 -9.42
CA ASP A 45 -8.62 12.92 -10.26
C ASP A 45 -7.30 13.25 -9.56
N TYR A 46 -6.34 13.75 -10.34
CA TYR A 46 -4.97 14.00 -9.87
C TYR A 46 -4.89 15.01 -8.73
N ASP A 47 -5.73 16.04 -8.74
CA ASP A 47 -5.67 17.12 -7.76
C ASP A 47 -6.32 16.68 -6.45
N SER A 48 -7.52 16.10 -6.51
CA SER A 48 -8.28 15.65 -5.33
C SER A 48 -7.56 14.54 -4.56
N LEU A 49 -6.91 13.60 -5.27
CA LEU A 49 -6.18 12.50 -4.63
C LEU A 49 -4.90 12.97 -3.93
N ARG A 50 -4.33 14.09 -4.38
CA ARG A 50 -3.09 14.64 -3.81
C ARG A 50 -3.26 15.04 -2.35
N ASP A 51 -4.43 15.58 -2.00
CA ASP A 51 -4.78 15.98 -0.63
C ASP A 51 -4.80 14.80 0.34
N TYR A 52 -4.98 13.58 -0.19
CA TYR A 52 -4.97 12.32 0.56
C TYR A 52 -3.64 11.56 0.44
N SER A 53 -2.59 12.19 -0.10
CA SER A 53 -1.31 11.53 -0.40
C SER A 53 -1.47 10.28 -1.28
N ALA A 54 -2.53 10.25 -2.07
CA ALA A 54 -2.83 9.18 -3.02
C ALA A 54 -2.50 9.63 -4.45
N VAL A 55 -2.44 8.66 -5.36
CA VAL A 55 -2.16 8.90 -6.78
C VAL A 55 -3.17 8.14 -7.63
N LEU A 56 -3.60 8.73 -8.74
CA LEU A 56 -4.49 8.04 -9.67
C LEU A 56 -3.78 6.87 -10.37
N GLY A 57 -2.48 7.03 -10.66
CA GLY A 57 -1.65 6.01 -11.30
C GLY A 57 -2.25 5.51 -12.62
N SER A 58 -2.38 4.19 -12.76
CA SER A 58 -3.01 3.55 -13.92
C SER A 58 -4.53 3.63 -13.94
N GLY A 59 -5.17 4.21 -12.92
CA GLY A 59 -6.61 4.13 -12.71
C GLY A 59 -7.09 2.77 -12.18
N ALA A 60 -6.17 1.86 -11.85
CA ALA A 60 -6.50 0.59 -11.22
C ALA A 60 -6.93 0.82 -9.77
N ILE A 61 -8.11 0.31 -9.42
CA ILE A 61 -8.69 0.39 -8.07
C ILE A 61 -8.93 -1.02 -7.56
N LEU A 62 -8.25 -1.40 -6.47
CA LEU A 62 -8.46 -2.65 -5.77
C LEU A 62 -9.23 -2.39 -4.48
N VAL A 63 -10.46 -2.89 -4.39
CA VAL A 63 -11.35 -2.68 -3.23
C VAL A 63 -11.19 -3.82 -2.21
N LEU A 64 -11.05 -3.47 -0.94
CA LEU A 64 -10.81 -4.36 0.18
C LEU A 64 -12.00 -4.28 1.15
N ASN A 65 -12.52 -5.45 1.51
CA ASN A 65 -13.58 -5.57 2.50
C ASN A 65 -13.01 -5.74 3.92
N GLU A 66 -13.89 -5.78 4.91
CA GLU A 66 -13.56 -5.91 6.34
C GLU A 66 -12.69 -7.12 6.72
N ASP A 67 -12.72 -8.23 5.94
CA ASP A 67 -11.91 -9.41 6.22
C ASP A 67 -10.49 -9.34 5.64
N ALA A 68 -10.21 -8.39 4.75
CA ALA A 68 -8.93 -8.29 4.08
C ALA A 68 -7.83 -7.81 5.04
N SER A 69 -6.68 -8.46 5.03
CA SER A 69 -5.49 -7.99 5.77
C SER A 69 -4.68 -7.01 4.92
N ILE A 70 -4.49 -5.79 5.43
CA ILE A 70 -3.63 -4.80 4.76
C ILE A 70 -2.17 -5.27 4.77
N VAL A 71 -1.73 -5.92 5.84
CA VAL A 71 -0.37 -6.42 6.00
C VAL A 71 -0.04 -7.50 4.96
N GLU A 72 -0.92 -8.49 4.78
CA GLU A 72 -0.72 -9.54 3.76
C GLU A 72 -0.71 -8.97 2.34
N LEU A 73 -1.57 -8.00 2.05
CA LEU A 73 -1.59 -7.35 0.76
C LEU A 73 -0.31 -6.52 0.51
N LEU A 74 0.12 -5.74 1.51
CA LEU A 74 1.38 -5.00 1.44
C LEU A 74 2.56 -5.96 1.21
N ARG A 75 2.57 -7.12 1.89
CA ARG A 75 3.56 -8.17 1.69
C ARG A 75 3.58 -8.68 0.25
N GLY A 76 2.41 -8.97 -0.33
CA GLY A 76 2.29 -9.31 -1.75
C GLY A 76 2.84 -8.23 -2.68
N ILE A 77 2.55 -6.95 -2.40
CA ILE A 77 3.04 -5.80 -3.17
C ILE A 77 4.58 -5.71 -3.10
N LEU A 78 5.18 -5.89 -1.93
CA LEU A 78 6.64 -5.81 -1.79
C LEU A 78 7.34 -6.97 -2.49
N HIS A 79 6.78 -8.18 -2.43
CA HIS A 79 7.29 -9.30 -3.22
C HIS A 79 7.19 -9.03 -4.72
N PHE A 80 6.11 -8.40 -5.20
CA PHE A 80 5.99 -7.98 -6.59
C PHE A 80 7.13 -7.02 -6.98
N PHE A 81 7.42 -5.99 -6.19
CA PHE A 81 8.52 -5.07 -6.50
C PHE A 81 9.90 -5.73 -6.48
N ALA A 82 10.13 -6.68 -5.57
CA ALA A 82 11.37 -7.46 -5.55
C ALA A 82 11.50 -8.34 -6.80
N HIS A 83 10.42 -9.02 -7.20
CA HIS A 83 10.38 -9.88 -8.37
C HIS A 83 10.57 -9.10 -9.69
N GLU A 84 9.92 -7.95 -9.82
CA GLU A 84 9.96 -7.12 -11.03
C GLU A 84 11.19 -6.20 -11.10
N SER A 85 12.08 -6.25 -10.10
CA SER A 85 13.31 -5.47 -10.12
C SER A 85 14.25 -5.94 -11.25
N CYS A 86 14.64 -5.03 -12.14
CA CYS A 86 15.65 -5.33 -13.17
C CYS A 86 17.08 -5.49 -12.61
N GLY A 87 17.29 -5.17 -11.32
CA GLY A 87 18.57 -5.34 -10.63
C GLY A 87 19.67 -4.31 -10.96
N GLN A 88 19.38 -3.29 -11.78
CA GLN A 88 20.38 -2.35 -12.28
C GLN A 88 20.94 -1.40 -11.21
N CYS A 89 20.09 -0.77 -10.39
CA CYS A 89 20.54 0.15 -9.34
C CYS A 89 20.53 -0.53 -7.97
N ALA A 90 21.60 -0.34 -7.20
CA ALA A 90 21.75 -0.91 -5.87
C ALA A 90 20.60 -0.60 -4.89
N PRO A 91 20.08 0.65 -4.79
CA PRO A 91 18.98 0.94 -3.87
C PRO A 91 17.71 0.14 -4.20
N CYS A 92 17.38 -0.05 -5.47
CA CYS A 92 16.25 -0.89 -5.85
C CYS A 92 16.55 -2.37 -5.59
N ARG A 93 17.66 -2.92 -6.13
CA ARG A 93 17.99 -4.34 -6.04
C ARG A 93 18.10 -4.85 -4.60
N ILE A 94 18.82 -4.11 -3.76
CA ILE A 94 19.06 -4.51 -2.36
C ILE A 94 17.91 -4.04 -1.47
N GLY A 95 17.34 -2.88 -1.76
CA GLY A 95 16.27 -2.29 -0.96
C GLY A 95 14.99 -3.10 -1.01
N THR A 96 14.55 -3.57 -2.18
CA THR A 96 13.33 -4.39 -2.29
C THR A 96 13.44 -5.69 -1.49
N ASP A 97 14.58 -6.38 -1.58
CA ASP A 97 14.85 -7.59 -0.78
C ASP A 97 14.84 -7.28 0.72
N ARG A 98 15.39 -6.13 1.11
CA ARG A 98 15.37 -5.69 2.51
C ARG A 98 13.96 -5.38 2.99
N LEU A 99 13.13 -4.72 2.18
CA LEU A 99 11.74 -4.42 2.51
C LEU A 99 10.94 -5.71 2.70
N VAL A 100 11.10 -6.69 1.80
CA VAL A 100 10.49 -8.02 1.92
C VAL A 100 10.92 -8.70 3.22
N ALA A 101 12.23 -8.76 3.50
CA ALA A 101 12.74 -9.42 4.70
C ALA A 101 12.24 -8.79 6.01
N ILE A 102 12.08 -7.45 6.04
CA ILE A 102 11.50 -6.76 7.20
C ILE A 102 10.05 -7.17 7.40
N LEU A 103 9.24 -7.14 6.33
CA LEU A 103 7.82 -7.44 6.43
C LEU A 103 7.55 -8.94 6.65
N ASP A 104 8.38 -9.84 6.11
CA ASP A 104 8.31 -11.28 6.38
C ASP A 104 8.58 -11.60 7.86
N ARG A 105 9.59 -10.96 8.47
CA ARG A 105 9.84 -11.07 9.91
C ARG A 105 8.65 -10.55 10.71
N PHE A 106 8.08 -9.43 10.29
CA PHE A 106 6.89 -8.86 10.90
C PHE A 106 5.68 -9.82 10.83
N CYS A 107 5.45 -10.42 9.66
CA CYS A 107 4.43 -11.45 9.45
C CYS A 107 4.69 -12.78 10.15
N SER A 108 5.90 -13.00 10.68
CA SER A 108 6.25 -14.20 11.44
C SER A 108 6.11 -14.02 12.96
N GLY A 109 5.54 -12.88 13.41
CA GLY A 109 5.40 -12.58 14.84
C GLY A 109 6.68 -12.09 15.51
N GLU A 110 7.75 -11.86 14.74
CA GLU A 110 9.05 -11.39 15.23
C GLU A 110 9.28 -9.89 14.94
N GLY A 111 8.24 -9.19 14.50
CA GLY A 111 8.28 -7.78 14.17
C GLY A 111 8.05 -6.86 15.36
N SER A 112 8.64 -5.68 15.28
CA SER A 112 8.50 -4.61 16.25
C SER A 112 8.07 -3.30 15.58
N GLU A 113 7.65 -2.32 16.37
CA GLU A 113 7.40 -0.97 15.85
C GLU A 113 8.65 -0.38 15.17
N GLN A 114 9.84 -0.70 15.69
CA GLN A 114 11.11 -0.28 15.10
C GLN A 114 11.35 -0.90 13.72
N ASP A 115 10.82 -2.10 13.44
CA ASP A 115 10.87 -2.70 12.11
C ASP A 115 9.98 -1.93 11.13
N LEU A 116 8.82 -1.42 11.55
CA LEU A 116 7.97 -0.55 10.71
C LEU A 116 8.64 0.79 10.41
N ASP A 117 9.31 1.39 11.39
CA ASP A 117 10.10 2.61 11.19
C ASP A 117 11.27 2.37 10.22
N LEU A 118 11.91 1.21 10.33
CA LEU A 118 12.98 0.80 9.41
C LEU A 118 12.44 0.56 8.00
N LEU A 119 11.29 -0.11 7.87
CA LEU A 119 10.61 -0.36 6.60
C LEU A 119 10.39 0.97 5.85
N LEU A 120 9.80 1.94 6.55
CA LEU A 120 9.54 3.27 5.99
C LEU A 120 10.83 4.02 5.62
N ARG A 121 11.86 3.95 6.48
CA ARG A 121 13.15 4.60 6.23
C ARG A 121 13.83 4.05 4.98
N VAL A 122 13.83 2.73 4.80
CA VAL A 122 14.39 2.09 3.61
C VAL A 122 13.61 2.51 2.37
N ALA A 123 12.27 2.51 2.42
CA ALA A 123 11.44 2.89 1.28
C ALA A 123 11.67 4.35 0.83
N ARG A 124 11.80 5.28 1.79
CA ARG A 124 12.13 6.69 1.50
C ARG A 124 13.51 6.85 0.87
N MET A 125 14.51 6.13 1.38
CA MET A 125 15.86 6.13 0.77
C MET A 125 15.80 5.61 -0.67
N MET A 126 15.03 4.55 -0.92
CA MET A 126 14.85 4.01 -2.27
C MET A 126 14.17 5.02 -3.21
N ARG A 127 13.15 5.74 -2.74
CA ARG A 127 12.51 6.84 -3.48
C ARG A 127 13.51 7.89 -3.92
N ASP A 128 14.41 8.29 -3.03
CA ASP A 128 15.31 9.41 -3.29
C ASP A 128 16.55 9.01 -4.13
N THR A 129 16.87 7.71 -4.21
CA THR A 129 18.14 7.23 -4.80
C THR A 129 18.00 6.21 -5.93
N SER A 130 16.80 5.66 -6.16
CA SER A 130 16.58 4.71 -7.26
C SER A 130 16.52 5.40 -8.61
N PHE A 131 17.06 4.73 -9.63
CA PHE A 131 17.20 5.28 -10.98
C PHE A 131 15.86 5.48 -11.71
N CYS A 132 14.92 4.55 -11.55
CA CYS A 132 13.63 4.59 -12.24
C CYS A 132 12.44 4.51 -11.26
N PRO A 133 11.22 4.83 -11.71
CA PRO A 133 10.03 4.84 -10.84
C PRO A 133 9.74 3.51 -10.15
N LEU A 134 10.13 2.36 -10.72
CA LEU A 134 9.92 1.05 -10.07
C LEU A 134 10.58 0.98 -8.69
N GLY A 135 11.85 1.40 -8.58
CA GLY A 135 12.54 1.42 -7.29
C GLY A 135 12.06 2.53 -6.35
N GLN A 136 11.40 3.56 -6.90
CA GLN A 136 10.90 4.70 -6.12
C GLN A 136 9.50 4.46 -5.56
N SER A 137 8.72 3.60 -6.22
CA SER A 137 7.30 3.36 -5.94
C SER A 137 6.96 2.67 -4.61
N PRO A 138 7.78 1.75 -4.04
CA PRO A 138 7.39 1.00 -2.84
C PRO A 138 7.02 1.86 -1.64
N VAL A 139 7.52 3.10 -1.57
CA VAL A 139 7.22 4.05 -0.50
C VAL A 139 5.73 4.39 -0.41
N MET A 140 5.01 4.45 -1.54
CA MET A 140 3.60 4.87 -1.57
C MET A 140 2.66 3.90 -0.83
N PRO A 141 2.66 2.59 -1.15
CA PRO A 141 1.82 1.64 -0.43
C PRO A 141 2.29 1.46 1.03
N ILE A 142 3.59 1.59 1.32
CA ILE A 142 4.10 1.52 2.70
C ILE A 142 3.60 2.71 3.53
N GLU A 143 3.79 3.95 3.04
CA GLU A 143 3.40 5.16 3.77
C GLU A 143 1.90 5.21 4.02
N SER A 144 1.09 4.90 3.01
CA SER A 144 -0.36 4.89 3.15
C SER A 144 -0.87 3.77 4.06
N ALA A 145 -0.29 2.55 3.97
CA ALA A 145 -0.64 1.46 4.87
C ALA A 145 -0.29 1.80 6.33
N LEU A 146 0.90 2.33 6.58
CA LEU A 146 1.30 2.74 7.93
C LEU A 146 0.56 3.99 8.41
N GLY A 147 0.13 4.88 7.52
CA GLY A 147 -0.64 6.07 7.88
C GLY A 147 -2.03 5.72 8.42
N ALA A 148 -2.76 4.86 7.71
CA ALA A 148 -4.14 4.51 8.04
C ALA A 148 -4.28 3.24 8.90
N PHE A 149 -3.31 2.30 8.82
CA PHE A 149 -3.44 0.95 9.39
C PHE A 149 -2.25 0.55 10.28
N LYS A 150 -1.54 1.51 10.90
CA LYS A 150 -0.42 1.19 11.83
C LYS A 150 -0.86 0.28 12.98
N GLN A 151 -1.98 0.61 13.63
CA GLN A 151 -2.45 -0.17 14.78
C GLN A 151 -2.84 -1.60 14.35
N GLU A 152 -3.57 -1.74 13.25
CA GLU A 152 -3.88 -3.05 12.67
C GLU A 152 -2.60 -3.85 12.40
N SER A 153 -1.55 -3.21 11.89
CA SER A 153 -0.28 -3.86 11.62
C SER A 153 0.34 -4.42 12.91
N LEU A 154 0.39 -3.62 13.97
CA LEU A 154 0.92 -4.04 15.27
C LEU A 154 0.10 -5.19 15.88
N ASP A 155 -1.23 -5.08 15.83
CA ASP A 155 -2.13 -6.12 16.34
C ASP A 155 -1.95 -7.43 15.55
N TYR A 156 -1.78 -7.34 14.23
CA TYR A 156 -1.55 -8.48 13.36
C TYR A 156 -0.26 -9.23 13.70
N ALA A 157 0.83 -8.53 14.09
CA ALA A 157 2.05 -9.18 14.55
C ALA A 157 1.85 -9.87 15.91
N ALA A 158 1.16 -9.21 16.86
CA ALA A 158 0.91 -9.75 18.20
C ALA A 158 0.06 -11.03 18.19
N THR A 159 -0.85 -11.20 17.23
CA THR A 159 -1.67 -12.43 17.09
C THR A 159 -0.89 -13.66 16.62
N ARG A 160 0.39 -13.51 16.24
CA ARG A 160 1.24 -14.59 15.73
C ARG A 160 2.35 -15.02 16.68
N THR A 161 2.50 -14.33 17.82
CA THR A 161 3.41 -14.70 18.91
C THR A 161 2.78 -15.75 19.81
#